data_AF-A0A933PDA6-F1
#
_entry.id   AF-A0A933PDA6-F1
#
_cell.length_a   1.000
_cell.length_b   1.000
_cell.length_c   1.000
_cell.angle_alpha   90.00
_cell.angle_beta   90.00
_cell.angle_gamma   90.00
#
_symmetry.space_group_name_H-M   'P 1'
#
loop_
_entity.id
_entity.type
_entity.pdbx_description
1 polymer ?
#
loop_
_entity_poly.entity_id
_entity_poly.type
_entity_poly.pdbx_seq_one_letter_code
_entity_poly.pdbx_strand_id
1 'polypeptide(L)' 'MKAAVGDRLVVRSAHVDGPVRDGEVIEVRGHDGEPPFVVRWEDGHEGLYFPGSDTVVQHPAG' A
#
# COMPACT_ATOMS: atom_id res chain seq x y z
N MET A 1 -1.32 11.14 2.52
CA MET A 1 -0.58 9.89 2.76
C MET A 1 0.62 9.87 1.85
N LYS A 2 1.80 9.48 2.33
CA LYS A 2 3.02 9.36 1.52
C LYS A 2 3.66 7.99 1.72
N ALA A 3 4.27 7.45 0.67
CA ALA A 3 5.01 6.20 0.70
C ALA A 3 6.25 6.30 -0.21
N ALA A 4 7.19 5.40 0.03
CA ALA A 4 8.40 5.17 -0.75
C ALA A 4 8.45 3.70 -1.20
N VAL A 5 9.30 3.42 -2.19
CA VAL A 5 9.55 2.04 -2.62
C VAL A 5 10.15 1.25 -1.46
N GLY A 6 9.63 0.04 -1.22
CA GLY A 6 9.96 -0.83 -0.09
C GLY A 6 9.05 -0.65 1.13
N ASP A 7 8.17 0.36 1.15
CA ASP A 7 7.17 0.49 2.20
C ASP A 7 6.09 -0.58 2.09
N ARG A 8 5.51 -0.96 3.22
CA ARG A 8 4.42 -1.93 3.30
C ARG A 8 3.08 -1.21 3.43
N LEU A 9 2.13 -1.55 2.57
CA LEU A 9 0.75 -1.08 2.64
C LEU A 9 -0.12 -2.13 3.31
N VAL A 10 -0.84 -1.72 4.35
CA VAL A 10 -1.85 -2.52 5.02
C VAL A 10 -3.21 -1.87 4.77
N VAL A 11 -4.05 -2.53 3.99
CA VAL A 11 -5.42 -2.10 3.71
C VAL A 11 -6.36 -2.86 4.62
N ARG A 12 -6.97 -2.15 5.56
CA ARG A 12 -7.92 -2.74 6.50
C ARG A 12 -9.31 -2.74 5.89
N SER A 13 -9.96 -3.90 5.85
CA SER A 13 -11.38 -3.92 5.50
C SER A 13 -12.22 -3.15 6.53
N ALA A 14 -13.29 -2.51 6.06
CA ALA A 14 -14.24 -1.80 6.92
C ALA A 14 -15.07 -2.76 7.81
N HIS A 15 -15.02 -4.07 7.57
CA HIS A 15 -15.73 -5.09 8.33
C HIS A 15 -14.75 -5.85 9.25
N VAL A 16 -15.22 -6.25 10.44
CA VAL A 16 -14.41 -6.92 11.48
C VAL A 16 -13.77 -8.23 11.01
N ASP A 17 -14.36 -8.91 10.01
CA ASP A 17 -13.82 -10.14 9.38
C ASP A 17 -13.42 -9.95 7.91
N GLY A 18 -13.31 -8.71 7.43
CA GLY A 18 -12.97 -8.48 6.03
C GLY A 18 -11.48 -8.74 5.76
N PRO A 19 -11.13 -9.12 4.52
CA PRO A 19 -9.74 -9.42 4.17
C PRO A 19 -8.85 -8.20 4.41
N VAL A 20 -7.78 -8.40 5.17
CA VAL A 20 -6.66 -7.44 5.22
C VAL A 20 -5.80 -7.72 4.01
N ARG A 21 -5.64 -6.73 3.14
CA ARG A 21 -4.68 -6.83 2.03
C ARG A 21 -3.38 -6.19 2.46
N ASP A 22 -2.32 -6.95 2.26
CA ASP A 22 -0.97 -6.54 2.55
C ASP A 22 -0.14 -6.59 1.27
N GLY A 23 0.66 -5.56 1.04
CA GLY A 23 1.50 -5.48 -0.15
C GLY A 23 2.66 -4.51 0.02
N GLU A 24 3.68 -4.70 -0.80
CA GLU A 24 4.89 -3.87 -0.83
C GLU A 24 4.76 -2.84 -1.96
N VAL A 25 5.09 -1.58 -1.68
CA VAL A 25 5.22 -0.54 -2.69
C VAL A 25 6.48 -0.79 -3.51
N ILE A 26 6.30 -1.12 -4.78
CA ILE A 26 7.41 -1.37 -5.72
C ILE A 26 7.69 -0.17 -6.63
N GLU A 27 6.74 0.76 -6.76
CA GLU A 27 6.89 2.01 -7.52
C GLU A 27 5.99 3.10 -6.92
N VAL A 28 6.47 4.35 -6.90
CA VAL A 28 5.66 5.52 -6.53
C VAL A 28 5.54 6.43 -7.75
N ARG A 29 4.31 6.68 -8.20
CA ARG A 29 4.04 7.48 -9.41
C ARG A 29 3.59 8.90 -9.14
N GLY A 30 3.06 9.18 -7.95
CA GLY A 30 2.77 10.56 -7.55
C GLY A 30 4.04 11.31 -7.18
N HIS A 31 3.95 12.63 -7.27
CA HIS A 31 5.06 13.51 -6.93
C HIS A 31 5.33 13.47 -5.41
N ASP A 32 6.59 13.61 -4.99
CA ASP A 32 6.99 13.68 -3.56
C ASP A 32 6.43 12.57 -2.66
N GLY A 33 6.30 11.34 -3.19
CA GLY A 33 5.82 10.19 -2.43
C GLY A 33 4.29 10.06 -2.40
N GLU A 34 3.55 10.87 -3.17
CA GLU A 34 2.09 10.82 -3.22
C GLU A 34 1.56 9.65 -4.07
N PRO A 35 0.30 9.24 -3.87
CA PRO A 35 -0.35 8.26 -4.73
C PRO A 35 -0.48 8.76 -6.19
N PRO A 36 -0.63 7.84 -7.16
CA PRO A 36 -0.79 6.40 -7.00
C PRO A 36 0.51 5.62 -6.82
N PHE A 37 0.39 4.41 -6.26
CA PHE A 37 1.50 3.49 -6.00
C PHE A 37 1.34 2.23 -6.85
N VAL A 38 2.42 1.64 -7.33
CA VAL A 38 2.40 0.26 -7.82
C VAL A 38 2.77 -0.64 -6.66
N VAL A 39 1.89 -1.60 -6.38
CA VAL A 39 1.96 -2.45 -5.19
C VAL A 39 2.01 -3.89 -5.64
N ARG A 40 2.93 -4.66 -5.05
CA ARG A 40 2.96 -6.11 -5.12
C ARG A 40 2.27 -6.68 -3.88
N TRP A 41 1.11 -7.27 -4.07
CA TRP A 41 0.33 -7.90 -3.01
C TRP A 41 0.89 -9.28 -2.66
N GLU A 42 0.61 -9.77 -1.44
CA GLU A 42 1.02 -11.10 -0.98
C GLU A 42 0.44 -12.26 -1.82
N ASP A 43 -0.66 -12.04 -2.54
CA ASP A 43 -1.22 -13.01 -3.50
C ASP A 43 -0.42 -13.09 -4.82
N GLY A 44 0.65 -12.29 -4.94
CA GLY A 44 1.51 -12.20 -6.11
C GLY A 44 0.97 -11.27 -7.20
N HIS A 45 -0.20 -10.64 -7.01
CA HIS A 45 -0.70 -9.65 -7.96
C HIS A 45 0.05 -8.33 -7.82
N GLU A 46 0.37 -7.75 -8.97
CA GLU A 46 0.95 -6.41 -9.05
C GLU A 46 -0.06 -5.47 -9.72
N GLY A 47 -0.25 -4.28 -9.15
CA GLY A 47 -1.21 -3.34 -9.69
C GLY A 47 -1.06 -1.93 -9.16
N LEU A 48 -1.63 -0.99 -9.92
CA LEU A 48 -1.76 0.40 -9.49
C LEU A 48 -2.80 0.50 -8.39
N TYR A 49 -2.43 1.10 -7.27
CA TYR A 49 -3.25 1.27 -6.09
C TYR A 49 -3.41 2.74 -5.72
N PHE A 50 -4.64 3.11 -5.41
CA PHE A 50 -5.04 4.43 -4.93
C PHE A 50 -5.51 4.26 -3.50
N PRO A 51 -4.67 4.59 -2.50
CA PRO A 51 -4.98 4.35 -1.10
C PRO A 51 -6.12 5.25 -0.62
N GLY A 52 -7.04 4.63 0.13
CA GLY A 52 -8.13 5.31 0.83
C GLY A 52 -7.79 5.64 2.29
N SER A 53 -8.79 6.11 3.04
CA SER A 53 -8.66 6.40 4.48
C SER A 53 -8.40 5.16 5.35
N ASP A 54 -8.68 3.98 4.79
CA ASP A 54 -8.51 2.65 5.39
C ASP A 54 -7.11 2.05 5.17
N THR A 55 -6.26 2.75 4.41
CA THR A 55 -4.89 2.33 4.15
C THR A 55 -3.95 2.85 5.22
N VAL A 56 -3.00 2.01 5.63
CA VAL A 56 -1.89 2.39 6.52
C VAL A 56 -0.58 2.06 5.81
N VAL A 57 0.33 3.03 5.78
CA VAL A 57 1.70 2.83 5.29
C VAL A 57 2.59 2.50 6.49
N GLN A 58 3.33 1.40 6.40
CA GLN A 58 4.33 1.00 7.35
C GLN A 58 5.70 1.14 6.69
N HIS A 59 6.49 2.07 7.21
CA HIS A 59 7.90 2.19 6.85
C HIS A 59 8.67 1.13 7.65
N PRO A 60 9.30 0.12 7.01
CA PRO A 60 10.18 -0.77 7.75
C PRO A 60 11.27 0.08 8.39
N ALA A 61 11.40 0.00 9.72
CA ALA A 61 12.48 0.66 10.43
C ALA A 61 13.79 0.04 9.93
N GLY A 62 14.61 0.85 9.26
CA GLY A 62 15.93 0.45 8.77
C GLY A 62 16.88 0.05 9.88
#